data_AF-A0A1I3SBQ0-F1
#
_entry.id   AF-A0A1I3SBQ0-F1
#
_cell.length_a   1.000
_cell.length_b   1.000
_cell.length_c   1.000
_cell.angle_alpha   90.00
_cell.angle_beta   90.00
_cell.angle_gamma   90.00
#
_symmetry.space_group_name_H-M   'P 1'
#
loop_
_entity.id
_entity.type
_entity.pdbx_description
1 polymer ?
#
loop_
_entity_poly.entity_id
_entity_poly.type
_entity_poly.pdbx_seq_one_letter_code
_entity_poly.pdbx_strand_id
1 'polypeptide(L)' 'MTIYACPKCGLYFADDSKGMCAVCIKERRLRRFVAAFLITPVCVAVAVIAMGLPL' A
#
# COMPACT_ATOMS: atom_id res chain seq x y z
N MET A 1 -27.32 -5.84 -14.02
CA MET A 1 -26.21 -5.16 -13.32
C MET A 1 -25.85 -6.02 -12.13
N THR A 2 -24.68 -6.67 -12.13
CA THR A 2 -24.22 -7.47 -10.99
C THR A 2 -23.60 -6.55 -9.96
N ILE A 3 -24.08 -6.61 -8.72
CA ILE A 3 -23.57 -5.78 -7.63
C ILE A 3 -22.67 -6.66 -6.78
N TYR A 4 -21.39 -6.32 -6.67
CA TYR A 4 -20.41 -7.04 -5.87
C TYR A 4 -20.22 -6.35 -4.53
N ALA A 5 -20.20 -7.12 -3.45
CA ALA A 5 -19.92 -6.62 -2.10
C ALA A 5 -18.43 -6.80 -1.79
N CYS A 6 -17.79 -5.77 -1.25
CA CYS A 6 -16.39 -5.87 -0.86
C CYS A 6 -16.26 -6.60 0.49
N PRO A 7 -15.49 -7.70 0.57
CA PRO A 7 -15.34 -8.46 1.81
C PRO A 7 -14.59 -7.70 2.92
N LYS A 8 -13.92 -6.59 2.58
CA LYS A 8 -13.20 -5.75 3.56
C LYS A 8 -14.02 -4.60 4.11
N CYS A 9 -14.67 -3.86 3.21
CA CYS A 9 -15.30 -2.57 3.51
C CYS A 9 -16.83 -2.68 3.57
N GLY A 10 -17.41 -3.78 3.09
CA GLY A 10 -18.87 -3.96 2.98
C GLY A 10 -19.52 -3.09 1.89
N LEU A 11 -18.77 -2.22 1.22
CA LEU A 11 -19.30 -1.38 0.14
C LEU A 11 -19.66 -2.22 -1.08
N TYR A 12 -20.78 -1.87 -1.69
CA TYR A 12 -21.26 -2.41 -2.94
C TYR A 12 -20.67 -1.62 -4.11
N PHE A 13 -20.19 -2.33 -5.13
CA PHE A 13 -19.64 -1.73 -6.35
C PHE A 13 -20.06 -2.55 -7.57
N ALA A 14 -20.21 -1.87 -8.71
CA ALA A 14 -20.70 -2.47 -9.96
C ALA A 14 -19.57 -3.04 -10.85
N ASP A 15 -18.31 -2.77 -10.51
CA ASP A 15 -17.15 -3.14 -11.30
C ASP A 15 -16.56 -4.50 -10.89
N ASP A 16 -16.08 -5.26 -11.88
CA ASP A 16 -15.34 -6.53 -11.70
C ASP A 16 -13.89 -6.28 -11.25
N SER A 17 -13.73 -5.44 -10.22
CA SER A 17 -12.45 -4.97 -9.70
C SER A 17 -11.75 -6.07 -8.88
N LYS A 18 -11.39 -7.20 -9.49
CA LYS A 18 -10.59 -8.30 -8.89
C LYS A 18 -10.96 -8.63 -7.43
N GLY A 19 -12.25 -8.57 -7.09
CA GLY A 19 -12.77 -8.86 -5.74
C GLY A 19 -12.55 -7.80 -4.65
N MET A 20 -12.15 -6.55 -4.96
CA MET A 20 -11.96 -5.49 -3.96
C MET A 20 -12.53 -4.12 -4.41
N CYS A 21 -13.15 -3.40 -3.46
CA CYS A 21 -13.63 -2.02 -3.67
C CYS A 21 -12.47 -1.08 -4.03
N ALA A 22 -12.67 -0.15 -4.97
CA ALA A 22 -11.67 0.84 -5.39
C ALA A 22 -11.11 1.66 -4.20
N VAL A 23 -11.93 1.91 -3.18
CA VAL A 23 -11.55 2.57 -1.92
C VAL A 23 -10.49 1.75 -1.18
N CYS A 24 -10.74 0.46 -0.96
CA CYS A 24 -9.78 -0.45 -0.31
C CYS A 24 -8.47 -0.57 -1.09
N ILE A 25 -8.53 -0.58 -2.43
CA ILE A 25 -7.34 -0.62 -3.28
C ILE A 25 -6.52 0.66 -3.08
N LYS A 26 -7.19 1.82 -3.08
CA LYS A 26 -6.55 3.13 -2.88
C LYS A 26 -5.90 3.25 -1.51
N GLU A 27 -6.60 2.85 -0.45
CA GLU A 27 -6.04 2.84 0.91
C GLU A 27 -4.84 1.90 1.03
N ARG A 28 -4.92 0.69 0.45
CA ARG A 28 -3.81 -0.28 0.49
C ARG A 28 -2.58 0.26 -0.24
N ARG A 29 -2.79 0.97 -1.35
CA ARG A 29 -1.73 1.62 -2.12
C ARG A 29 -1.10 2.76 -1.30
N LEU A 30 -1.91 3.60 -0.67
CA LEU A 30 -1.43 4.68 0.20
C LEU A 30 -0.62 4.14 1.39
N ARG A 31 -1.14 3.12 2.08
CA ARG A 31 -0.42 2.47 3.20
C ARG A 31 0.91 1.87 2.76
N ARG A 32 0.99 1.26 1.57
CA ARG A 32 2.28 0.78 1.03
C ARG A 32 3.24 1.92 0.75
N PHE A 33 2.77 3.03 0.17
CA PHE A 33 3.61 4.19 -0.07
C PHE A 33 4.12 4.81 1.22
N VAL A 34 3.27 4.97 2.23
CA VAL A 34 3.66 5.49 3.55
C VAL A 34 4.63 4.54 4.24
N ALA A 35 4.37 3.23 4.22
CA ALA A 35 5.29 2.23 4.77
C ALA A 35 6.64 2.27 4.05
N ALA A 36 6.63 2.31 2.71
CA ALA A 36 7.85 2.42 1.93
C ALA A 36 8.61 3.72 2.27
N PHE A 37 7.93 4.86 2.40
CA PHE A 37 8.54 6.14 2.74
C PHE A 37 9.11 6.20 4.15
N LEU A 38 8.54 5.47 5.12
CA LEU A 38 9.06 5.38 6.48
C LEU A 38 10.22 4.39 6.59
N ILE A 39 10.15 3.28 5.86
CA ILE A 39 11.15 2.20 5.92
C ILE A 39 12.38 2.56 5.09
N THR A 40 12.22 3.22 3.94
CA THR A 40 13.33 3.60 3.06
C THR A 40 14.42 4.44 3.72
N PRO A 41 14.16 5.53 4.46
CA PRO A 41 15.23 6.31 5.09
C PRO A 41 15.98 5.50 6.14
N VAL A 42 15.30 4.63 6.89
CA VAL A 42 15.94 3.73 7.86
C VAL A 42 16.83 2.70 7.15
N CYS A 43 16.32 2.06 6.10
CA CYS A 43 17.10 1.10 5.31
C CYS A 43 18.30 1.76 4.62
N VAL A 44 18.14 2.98 4.10
CA VAL A 44 19.23 3.76 3.48
C VAL A 44 20.26 4.15 4.54
N ALA A 45 19.83 4.63 5.71
CA ALA A 45 20.74 4.97 6.81
C ALA A 45 21.55 3.75 7.27
N VAL A 46 20.90 2.60 7.48
CA VAL A 46 21.58 1.35 7.84
C VAL A 46 22.55 0.91 6.74
N ALA A 47 22.18 1.05 5.46
CA ALA A 47 23.07 0.72 4.35
C ALA A 47 24.29 1.64 4.29
N VAL A 48 24.11 2.95 4.51
CA VAL A 48 25.22 3.92 4.55
C VAL A 48 26.18 3.62 5.70
N ILE A 49 25.65 3.32 6.89
CA ILE A 49 26.46 2.93 8.06
C ILE A 49 27.20 1.61 7.80
N ALA A 50 26.52 0.60 7.25
CA ALA A 50 27.11 -0.71 6.98
C ALA A 50 28.18 -0.69 5.89
N MET A 51 28.03 0.19 4.89
CA MET A 51 29.01 0.36 3.80
C MET A 51 30.20 1.25 4.22
N GLY A 52 30.21 1.78 5.44
CA GLY A 52 31.31 2.59 5.96
C GLY A 52 31.54 3.89 5.16
N LEU A 53 30.51 4.39 4.48
CA LEU A 53 30.62 5.60 3.68
C LEU A 53 30.74 6.80 4.64
N PRO A 54 31.86 7.55 4.64
CA PRO A 54 31.96 8.75 5.47
C PRO A 54 30.97 9.78 4.90
N LEU A 55 30.01 10.20 5.73
CA LEU A 55 29.17 11.38 5.46
C LEU A 55 30.02 12.65 5.41
#